data_AF-A0A936FSU9-F1
#
_entry.id   AF-A0A936FSU9-F1
#
_cell.length_a   1.000
_cell.length_b   1.000
_cell.length_c   1.000
_cell.angle_alpha   90.00
_cell.angle_beta   90.00
_cell.angle_gamma   90.00
#
_symmetry.space_group_name_H-M   'P 1'
#
loop_
_entity.id
_entity.type
_entity.pdbx_description
1 polymer ?
#
loop_
_entity_poly.entity_id
_entity_poly.type
_entity_poly.pdbx_seq_one_letter_code
_entity_poly.pdbx_strand_id
1 'polypeptide(L)'
;MVVNIAETYKIENRLNWHYLNLANTYLALQEDEMAYENYQKVLHLDQNKNSITYAAALANIGFLQLKTYNLKDALNSLKASKEIFLLKDTKDYYNLSNIELYLAQISKFEKDKKKTKIQLEKALDYAQLNGDKNQIAGVCKIVSSYFAENNDFKNAYEYQILYNQIASSLNNEENNRRILELELKSNKEKKEKEIEILKLQAIGLQLKALRAQMNPHFVYNALNGIQNFISSNRNIEAVKYLAKFAKLMRQSLEYSDVERISLDQEIEFLKNYLDVNKELRYQNRFNYQIKIDSNLEPEFTFIPSMIIQPYVENALEHGLRSIDNGELIIIFNICSENSIKCIIDDNGIGREKVKKMQEKWDYHQDHKSRGTQITEQRLILLTQLNKTELDIKIIDKYDSKNYANGTRVELQLPVFDKK
;
A
#
# COMPACT_ATOMS: atom_id res chain seq x y z
N MET A 1 26.42 14.62 -0.50
CA MET A 1 26.52 13.20 -0.12
C MET A 1 27.46 12.41 -1.05
N VAL A 2 27.26 12.42 -2.37
CA VAL A 2 28.10 11.65 -3.32
C VAL A 2 29.56 12.09 -3.36
N VAL A 3 29.85 13.41 -3.34
CA VAL A 3 31.23 13.94 -3.30
C VAL A 3 31.97 13.45 -2.05
N ASN A 4 31.38 13.60 -0.86
CA ASN A 4 31.99 13.15 0.39
C ASN A 4 32.29 11.64 0.39
N ILE A 5 31.40 10.82 -0.19
CA ILE A 5 31.65 9.37 -0.34
C ILE A 5 32.82 9.14 -1.28
N ALA A 6 32.85 9.78 -2.44
CA ALA A 6 33.92 9.63 -3.42
C ALA A 6 35.29 10.05 -2.84
N GLU A 7 35.35 11.13 -2.06
CA GLU A 7 36.57 11.57 -1.36
C GLU A 7 37.00 10.60 -0.25
N THR A 8 36.05 10.17 0.58
CA THR A 8 36.31 9.25 1.70
C THR A 8 36.89 7.92 1.22
N TYR A 9 36.42 7.42 0.06
CA TYR A 9 36.86 6.16 -0.52
C TYR A 9 37.92 6.32 -1.63
N LYS A 10 38.46 7.53 -1.84
CA LYS A 10 39.45 7.85 -2.89
C LYS A 10 39.04 7.37 -4.30
N ILE A 11 37.75 7.51 -4.61
CA ILE A 11 37.21 7.17 -5.93
C ILE A 11 37.43 8.38 -6.84
N GLU A 12 38.55 8.39 -7.55
CA GLU A 12 38.93 9.50 -8.44
C GLU A 12 38.15 9.50 -9.76
N ASN A 13 37.67 8.33 -10.20
CA ASN A 13 36.88 8.20 -11.42
C ASN A 13 35.59 9.03 -11.34
N ARG A 14 35.44 9.99 -12.26
CA ARG A 14 34.31 10.94 -12.35
C ARG A 14 34.18 11.93 -11.18
N LEU A 15 35.19 12.03 -10.30
CA LEU A 15 35.15 12.99 -9.19
C LEU A 15 35.04 14.44 -9.69
N ASN A 16 35.75 14.76 -10.79
CA ASN A 16 35.63 16.05 -11.48
C ASN A 16 34.20 16.34 -11.97
N TRP A 17 33.48 15.33 -12.47
CA TRP A 17 32.09 15.47 -12.92
C TRP A 17 31.12 15.69 -11.76
N HIS A 18 31.34 15.01 -10.63
CA HIS A 18 30.57 15.25 -9.42
C HIS A 18 30.79 16.66 -8.86
N TYR A 19 32.03 17.14 -8.87
CA TYR A 19 32.36 18.51 -8.49
C TYR A 19 31.71 19.54 -9.41
N LEU A 20 31.70 19.31 -10.73
CA LEU A 20 31.02 20.17 -11.68
C LEU A 20 29.51 20.27 -11.40
N ASN A 21 28.85 19.15 -11.14
CA ASN A 21 27.41 19.15 -10.84
C ASN A 21 27.08 19.80 -9.50
N LEU A 22 27.93 19.58 -8.49
CA LEU A 22 27.78 20.25 -7.20
C LEU A 22 27.94 21.77 -7.36
N ALA A 23 28.96 22.21 -8.10
CA ALA A 23 29.17 23.62 -8.42
C ALA A 23 27.98 24.23 -9.18
N ASN A 24 27.44 23.53 -10.20
CA ASN A 24 26.24 23.96 -10.91
C ASN A 24 25.02 24.07 -10.00
N THR A 25 24.90 23.19 -8.99
CA THR A 25 23.83 23.24 -7.99
C THR A 25 23.96 24.48 -7.11
N TYR A 26 25.16 24.77 -6.61
CA TYR A 26 25.45 25.99 -5.85
C TYR A 26 25.18 27.25 -6.67
N LEU A 27 25.59 27.25 -7.94
CA LEU A 27 25.32 28.36 -8.85
C LEU A 27 23.81 28.60 -9.03
N ALA A 28 23.01 27.53 -9.16
CA ALA A 28 21.55 27.61 -9.25
C ALA A 28 20.90 28.13 -7.96
N LEU A 29 21.50 27.86 -6.80
CA LEU A 29 21.10 28.38 -5.49
C LEU A 29 21.61 29.81 -5.21
N GLN A 30 22.31 30.43 -6.18
CA GLN A 30 22.95 31.75 -6.05
C GLN A 30 24.08 31.82 -5.01
N GLU A 31 24.68 30.66 -4.70
CA GLU A 31 25.82 30.53 -3.79
C GLU A 31 27.14 30.59 -4.58
N ASP A 32 27.44 31.78 -5.12
CA ASP A 32 28.53 31.99 -6.11
C ASP A 32 29.93 31.58 -5.59
N GLU A 33 30.25 31.87 -4.33
CA GLU A 33 31.56 31.53 -3.74
C GLU A 33 31.75 30.01 -3.68
N MET A 34 30.75 29.29 -3.18
CA MET A 34 30.77 27.83 -3.12
C MET A 34 30.80 27.21 -4.52
N ALA A 35 30.08 27.78 -5.48
CA ALA A 35 30.15 27.36 -6.87
C ALA A 35 31.59 27.53 -7.41
N TYR A 36 32.18 28.71 -7.20
CA TYR A 36 33.54 29.03 -7.65
C TYR A 36 34.59 28.06 -7.08
N GLU A 37 34.59 27.83 -5.77
CA GLU A 37 35.50 26.88 -5.11
C GLU A 37 35.39 25.47 -5.71
N ASN A 38 34.16 25.00 -5.94
CA ASN A 38 33.95 23.67 -6.50
C ASN A 38 34.37 23.59 -7.98
N TYR A 39 34.18 24.65 -8.78
CA TYR A 39 34.74 24.69 -10.13
C TYR A 39 36.27 24.68 -10.12
N GLN A 40 36.93 25.37 -9.20
CA GLN A 40 38.40 25.30 -9.06
C GLN A 40 38.87 23.88 -8.76
N LYS A 41 38.15 23.14 -7.90
CA LYS A 41 38.45 21.71 -7.64
C LYS A 41 38.35 20.87 -8.92
N VAL A 42 37.38 21.13 -9.80
CA VAL A 42 37.31 20.48 -11.13
C VAL A 42 38.59 20.74 -11.92
N LEU A 43 39.07 21.98 -11.96
CA LEU A 43 40.27 22.35 -12.71
C LEU A 43 41.54 21.69 -12.16
N HIS A 44 41.64 21.54 -10.83
CA HIS A 44 42.78 20.88 -10.19
C HIS A 44 42.82 19.37 -10.43
N LEU A 45 41.66 18.72 -10.57
CA LEU A 45 41.57 17.26 -10.74
C LEU A 45 41.81 16.81 -12.19
N ASP A 46 41.58 17.65 -13.19
CA ASP A 46 41.84 17.30 -14.60
C ASP A 46 43.29 17.63 -15.01
N GLN A 47 44.16 16.63 -14.89
CA GLN A 47 45.60 16.74 -15.21
C GLN A 47 45.87 17.08 -16.68
N ASN A 48 44.99 16.67 -17.60
CA ASN A 48 45.16 16.86 -19.04
C ASN A 48 44.58 18.20 -19.53
N LYS A 49 43.84 18.93 -18.68
CA LYS A 49 43.25 20.25 -18.95
C LYS A 49 42.46 20.32 -20.27
N ASN A 50 41.83 19.22 -20.64
CA ASN A 50 41.21 19.06 -21.96
C ASN A 50 39.92 18.23 -21.90
N SER A 51 39.38 17.89 -20.73
CA SER A 51 38.06 17.25 -20.67
C SER A 51 36.93 18.25 -20.91
N ILE A 52 35.76 17.73 -21.31
CA ILE A 52 34.52 18.51 -21.41
C ILE A 52 34.16 19.13 -20.05
N THR A 53 34.39 18.38 -18.96
CA THR A 53 34.13 18.83 -17.59
C THR A 53 35.02 20.00 -17.21
N TYR A 54 36.29 19.99 -17.62
CA TYR A 54 37.22 21.10 -17.43
C TYR A 54 36.84 22.33 -18.24
N ALA A 55 36.47 22.15 -19.51
CA ALA A 55 36.00 23.26 -20.34
C ALA A 55 34.72 23.91 -19.77
N ALA A 56 33.76 23.10 -19.31
CA ALA A 56 32.54 23.58 -18.67
C ALA A 56 32.84 24.36 -17.37
N ALA A 57 33.73 23.85 -16.53
CA ALA A 57 34.16 24.56 -15.32
C ALA A 57 34.82 25.91 -15.65
N LEU A 58 35.68 25.97 -16.67
CA LEU A 58 36.28 27.22 -17.15
C LEU A 58 35.23 28.22 -17.67
N ALA A 59 34.22 27.75 -18.40
CA ALA A 59 33.13 28.61 -18.88
C ALA A 59 32.36 29.24 -17.71
N ASN A 60 32.00 28.42 -16.71
CA ASN A 60 31.26 28.88 -15.54
C ASN A 60 32.09 29.79 -14.62
N ILE A 61 33.40 29.52 -14.47
CA ILE A 61 34.34 30.45 -13.81
C ILE A 61 34.39 31.78 -14.56
N GLY A 62 34.48 31.75 -15.90
CA GLY A 62 34.45 32.95 -16.72
C GLY A 62 33.17 33.76 -16.55
N PHE A 63 32.02 33.10 -16.44
CA PHE A 63 30.74 33.74 -16.11
C PHE A 63 30.74 34.39 -14.71
N LEU A 64 31.24 33.70 -13.68
CA LEU A 64 31.34 34.25 -12.33
C LEU A 64 32.31 35.45 -12.24
N GLN A 65 33.43 35.38 -12.96
CA GLN A 65 34.38 36.49 -13.09
C GLN A 65 33.75 37.68 -13.81
N LEU A 66 32.92 37.44 -14.83
CA LEU A 66 32.16 38.48 -15.51
C LEU A 66 31.13 39.14 -14.58
N LYS A 67 30.43 38.35 -13.74
CA LYS A 67 29.47 38.85 -12.74
C LYS A 67 30.12 39.78 -11.72
N THR A 68 31.39 39.53 -11.38
CA THR A 68 32.21 40.36 -10.46
C THR A 68 33.01 41.46 -11.16
N TYR A 69 32.74 41.71 -12.46
CA TYR A 69 33.45 42.71 -13.29
C TYR A 69 34.96 42.47 -13.48
N ASN A 70 35.45 41.26 -13.21
CA ASN A 70 36.83 40.88 -13.52
C ASN A 70 36.96 40.46 -15.00
N LEU A 71 36.89 41.45 -15.89
CA LEU A 71 36.78 41.24 -17.34
C LEU A 71 37.99 40.53 -17.97
N LYS A 72 39.20 40.79 -17.46
CA LYS A 72 40.44 40.21 -18.02
C LYS A 72 40.52 38.71 -17.75
N ASP A 73 40.25 38.30 -16.52
CA ASP A 73 40.28 36.90 -16.15
C ASP A 73 39.11 36.14 -16.77
N ALA A 74 37.92 36.76 -16.81
CA ALA A 74 36.76 36.22 -17.52
C ALA A 74 37.09 35.93 -18.99
N LEU A 75 37.70 36.89 -19.68
CA LEU A 75 38.08 36.72 -21.09
C LEU A 75 39.05 35.55 -21.30
N ASN A 76 40.03 35.39 -20.42
CA ASN A 76 41.00 34.30 -20.50
C ASN A 76 40.33 32.94 -20.28
N SER A 77 39.53 32.82 -19.23
CA SER A 77 38.79 31.59 -18.89
C SER A 77 37.84 31.17 -20.02
N LEU A 78 37.08 32.13 -20.58
CA LEU A 78 36.13 31.88 -21.66
C LEU A 78 36.81 31.49 -22.97
N LYS A 79 37.94 32.14 -23.33
CA LYS A 79 38.71 31.77 -24.54
C LYS A 79 39.29 30.37 -24.43
N ALA A 80 39.89 30.04 -23.28
CA ALA A 80 40.44 28.71 -23.04
C ALA A 80 39.35 27.63 -23.09
N SER A 81 38.20 27.88 -22.47
CA SER A 81 37.04 26.99 -22.54
C SER A 81 36.56 26.77 -23.98
N LYS A 82 36.38 27.86 -24.74
CA LYS A 82 35.93 27.83 -26.12
C LYS A 82 36.85 27.01 -27.03
N GLU A 83 38.16 27.19 -26.89
CA GLU A 83 39.14 26.44 -27.67
C GLU A 83 39.00 24.93 -27.46
N ILE A 84 38.85 24.50 -26.21
CA ILE A 84 38.65 23.09 -25.88
C ILE A 84 37.36 22.57 -26.52
N PHE A 85 36.23 23.29 -26.40
CA PHE A 85 34.96 22.86 -26.99
C PHE A 85 34.99 22.82 -28.53
N LEU A 86 35.76 23.68 -29.18
CA LEU A 86 35.91 23.67 -30.65
C LEU A 86 36.78 22.52 -31.17
N LEU A 87 37.74 22.05 -30.37
CA LEU A 87 38.65 20.95 -30.71
C LEU A 87 38.03 19.56 -30.52
N LYS A 88 36.85 19.46 -29.90
CA LYS A 88 36.15 18.17 -29.72
C LYS A 88 35.32 17.80 -30.96
N ASP A 89 35.32 16.51 -31.29
CA ASP A 89 34.56 15.96 -32.43
C ASP A 89 33.05 16.21 -32.29
N THR A 90 32.51 15.98 -31.09
CA THR A 90 31.13 16.35 -30.72
C THR A 90 31.16 17.76 -30.14
N LYS A 91 31.22 18.78 -31.01
CA LYS A 91 31.18 20.18 -30.62
C LYS A 91 29.99 20.44 -29.68
N ASP A 92 30.26 20.98 -28.50
CA ASP A 92 29.24 21.31 -27.50
C ASP A 92 28.63 22.68 -27.82
N TYR A 93 27.65 22.69 -28.74
CA TYR A 93 27.03 23.92 -29.22
C TYR A 93 26.29 24.70 -28.13
N TYR A 94 25.77 24.01 -27.10
CA TYR A 94 25.14 24.66 -25.96
C TYR A 94 26.14 25.55 -25.22
N ASN A 95 27.28 24.99 -24.81
CA ASN A 95 28.31 25.75 -24.10
C ASN A 95 28.97 26.80 -24.99
N LEU A 96 29.20 26.50 -26.28
CA LEU A 96 29.73 27.48 -27.23
C LEU A 96 28.81 28.70 -27.40
N SER A 97 27.49 28.50 -27.46
CA SER A 97 26.52 29.60 -27.51
C SER A 97 26.62 30.49 -26.27
N ASN A 98 26.62 29.90 -25.07
CA ASN A 98 26.71 30.65 -23.81
C ASN A 98 28.04 31.41 -23.70
N ILE A 99 29.15 30.79 -24.10
CA ILE A 99 30.46 31.46 -24.10
C ILE A 99 30.47 32.66 -25.04
N GLU A 100 29.88 32.57 -26.24
CA GLU A 100 29.78 33.72 -27.14
C GLU A 100 28.91 34.84 -26.57
N LEU A 101 27.84 34.52 -25.82
CA LEU A 101 27.07 35.54 -25.09
C LEU A 101 27.91 36.26 -24.04
N TYR A 102 28.69 35.52 -23.24
CA TYR A 102 29.56 36.11 -22.22
C TYR A 102 30.67 36.96 -22.85
N LEU A 103 31.25 36.49 -23.96
CA LEU A 103 32.23 37.25 -24.73
C LEU A 103 31.62 38.51 -25.35
N ALA A 104 30.37 38.45 -25.83
CA ALA A 104 29.62 39.62 -26.31
C ALA A 104 29.41 40.65 -25.21
N GLN A 105 29.09 40.22 -24.00
CA GLN A 105 28.95 41.11 -22.85
C GLN A 105 30.27 41.80 -22.48
N ILE A 106 31.40 41.09 -22.54
CA ILE A 106 32.73 41.70 -22.37
C ILE A 106 32.98 42.76 -23.45
N SER A 107 32.76 42.43 -24.72
CA SER A 107 32.95 43.38 -25.84
C SER A 107 32.02 44.60 -25.74
N LYS A 108 30.82 44.44 -25.17
CA LYS A 108 29.89 45.53 -24.86
C LYS A 108 30.48 46.48 -23.81
N PHE A 109 31.12 45.96 -22.75
CA PHE A 109 31.85 46.78 -21.76
C PHE A 109 33.05 47.51 -22.38
N GLU A 110 33.75 46.87 -23.31
CA GLU A 110 34.85 47.47 -24.10
C GLU A 110 34.34 48.52 -25.11
N LYS A 111 33.02 48.67 -25.29
CA LYS A 111 32.35 49.52 -26.29
C LYS A 111 32.69 49.14 -27.75
N ASP A 112 33.13 47.91 -28.00
CA ASP A 112 33.38 47.39 -29.34
C ASP A 112 32.08 46.82 -29.95
N LYS A 113 31.32 47.70 -30.61
CA LYS A 113 30.03 47.37 -31.23
C LYS A 113 30.15 46.30 -32.32
N LYS A 114 31.24 46.31 -33.10
CA LYS A 114 31.42 45.38 -34.22
C LYS A 114 31.66 43.96 -33.70
N LYS A 115 32.55 43.83 -32.73
CA LYS A 115 32.87 42.55 -32.09
C LYS A 115 31.68 41.99 -31.30
N THR A 116 30.96 42.85 -30.58
CA THR A 116 29.73 42.47 -29.87
C THR A 116 28.69 41.86 -30.81
N LYS A 117 28.41 42.52 -31.95
CA LYS A 117 27.46 42.01 -32.94
C LYS A 117 27.86 40.62 -33.47
N ILE A 118 29.12 40.44 -33.87
CA ILE A 118 29.63 39.16 -34.40
C ILE A 118 29.48 38.04 -33.36
N GLN A 119 29.75 38.32 -32.08
CA GLN A 119 29.62 37.33 -31.02
C GLN A 119 28.16 36.96 -30.75
N LEU A 120 27.25 37.93 -30.79
CA LEU A 120 25.81 37.68 -30.67
C LEU A 120 25.25 36.84 -31.84
N GLU A 121 25.69 37.10 -33.07
CA GLU A 121 25.33 36.28 -34.25
C GLU A 121 25.83 34.84 -34.09
N LYS A 122 27.09 34.64 -33.68
CA LYS A 122 27.63 33.30 -33.40
C LYS A 122 26.92 32.59 -32.25
N ALA A 123 26.53 33.32 -31.20
CA ALA A 123 25.77 32.75 -30.10
C ALA A 123 24.43 32.18 -30.61
N LEU A 124 23.77 32.89 -31.52
CA LEU A 124 22.51 32.43 -32.13
C LEU A 124 22.74 31.23 -33.04
N ASP A 125 23.77 31.25 -33.89
CA ASP A 125 24.12 30.12 -34.75
C ASP A 125 24.37 28.84 -33.94
N TYR A 126 25.13 28.95 -32.85
CA TYR A 126 25.37 27.82 -31.96
C TYR A 126 24.09 27.36 -31.24
N ALA A 127 23.22 28.28 -30.80
CA ALA A 127 21.93 27.89 -30.22
C ALA A 127 21.03 27.15 -31.22
N GLN A 128 21.01 27.59 -32.48
CA GLN A 128 20.26 26.93 -33.54
C GLN A 128 20.83 25.54 -33.87
N LEU A 129 22.16 25.41 -33.92
CA LEU A 129 22.83 24.12 -34.10
C LEU A 129 22.58 23.15 -32.92
N ASN A 130 22.44 23.67 -31.70
CA ASN A 130 22.09 22.89 -30.53
C ASN A 130 20.62 22.42 -30.55
N GLY A 131 19.71 23.22 -31.13
CA GLY A 131 18.30 22.88 -31.30
C GLY A 131 17.43 23.05 -30.05
N ASP A 132 17.99 23.46 -28.91
CA ASP A 132 17.22 23.76 -27.70
C ASP A 132 16.43 25.07 -27.84
N LYS A 133 15.11 24.95 -27.96
CA LYS A 133 14.18 26.08 -28.07
C LYS A 133 14.31 27.09 -26.93
N ASN A 134 14.59 26.65 -25.70
CA ASN A 134 14.77 27.56 -24.55
C ASN A 134 16.01 28.43 -24.73
N GLN A 135 17.12 27.81 -25.15
CA GLN A 135 18.36 28.53 -25.43
C GLN A 135 18.19 29.49 -26.60
N ILE A 136 17.57 29.04 -27.70
CA ILE A 136 17.31 29.89 -28.88
C ILE A 136 16.45 31.10 -28.49
N ALA A 137 15.37 30.90 -27.72
CA ALA A 137 14.54 32.00 -27.23
C ALA A 137 15.35 32.97 -26.35
N GLY A 138 16.14 32.44 -25.40
CA GLY A 138 17.00 33.24 -24.54
C GLY A 138 17.99 34.11 -25.32
N VAL A 139 18.66 33.52 -26.31
CA VAL A 139 19.58 34.25 -27.20
C VAL A 139 18.84 35.31 -28.01
N CYS A 140 17.70 34.98 -28.65
CA CYS A 140 16.92 35.95 -29.43
C CYS A 140 16.51 37.17 -28.61
N LYS A 141 16.15 36.98 -27.34
CA LYS A 141 15.83 38.07 -26.41
C LYS A 141 17.03 38.98 -26.13
N ILE A 142 18.21 38.40 -25.92
CA ILE A 142 19.46 39.15 -25.71
C ILE A 142 19.84 39.94 -26.97
N VAL A 143 19.78 39.29 -28.14
CA VAL A 143 20.09 39.93 -29.43
C VAL A 143 19.13 41.07 -29.72
N SER A 144 17.82 40.88 -29.52
CA SER A 144 16.81 41.92 -29.67
C SER A 144 17.11 43.14 -28.78
N SER A 145 17.41 42.90 -27.50
CA SER A 145 17.73 43.95 -26.52
C SER A 145 18.97 44.76 -26.94
N TYR A 146 20.01 44.09 -27.44
CA TYR A 146 21.22 44.75 -27.92
C TYR A 146 20.95 45.70 -29.11
N PHE A 147 20.15 45.26 -30.09
CA PHE A 147 19.80 46.11 -31.22
C PHE A 147 18.94 47.30 -30.80
N ALA A 148 18.00 47.10 -29.86
CA ALA A 148 17.18 48.18 -29.31
C ALA A 148 18.03 49.24 -28.59
N GLU A 149 18.98 48.84 -27.74
CA GLU A 149 19.91 49.74 -27.07
C GLU A 149 20.79 50.55 -28.04
N ASN A 150 21.04 50.02 -29.24
CA ASN A 150 21.81 50.67 -30.29
C ASN A 150 20.94 51.44 -31.30
N ASN A 151 19.65 51.64 -31.01
CA ASN A 151 18.65 52.31 -31.87
C ASN A 151 18.41 51.63 -33.24
N ASP A 152 18.75 50.35 -33.37
CA ASP A 152 18.43 49.54 -34.55
C ASP A 152 17.10 48.81 -34.33
N PHE A 153 16.02 49.58 -34.36
CA PHE A 153 14.68 49.08 -34.02
C PHE A 153 14.16 48.03 -35.00
N LYS A 154 14.65 48.02 -36.25
CA LYS A 154 14.25 47.03 -37.25
C LYS A 154 14.75 45.63 -36.84
N ASN A 155 16.05 45.48 -36.62
CA ASN A 155 16.61 44.20 -36.18
C ASN A 155 16.08 43.80 -34.79
N ALA A 156 15.93 44.76 -33.88
CA ALA A 156 15.35 44.50 -32.57
C ALA A 156 13.95 43.87 -32.67
N TYR A 157 13.09 44.43 -33.54
CA TYR A 157 11.73 43.95 -33.76
C TYR A 157 11.70 42.55 -34.40
N GLU A 158 12.56 42.29 -35.39
CA GLU A 158 12.66 40.97 -36.04
C GLU A 158 13.03 39.85 -35.04
N TYR A 159 14.04 40.07 -34.20
CA TYR A 159 14.41 39.10 -33.17
C TYR A 159 13.36 38.97 -32.05
N GLN A 160 12.63 40.05 -31.75
CA GLN A 160 11.54 40.00 -30.77
C GLN A 160 10.38 39.13 -31.27
N ILE A 161 10.04 39.19 -32.56
CA ILE A 161 9.04 38.29 -33.16
C ILE A 161 9.48 36.83 -33.03
N LEU A 162 10.73 36.53 -33.38
CA LEU A 162 11.27 35.16 -33.30
C LEU A 162 11.21 34.63 -31.87
N TYR A 163 11.61 35.44 -30.89
CA TYR A 163 11.47 35.10 -29.47
C TYR A 163 10.01 34.79 -29.09
N ASN A 164 9.06 35.65 -29.46
CA ASN A 164 7.65 35.47 -29.11
C ASN A 164 7.06 34.18 -29.73
N GLN A 165 7.44 33.86 -30.97
CA GLN A 165 7.02 32.63 -31.64
C GLN A 165 7.52 31.38 -30.90
N ILE A 166 8.80 31.36 -30.53
CA ILE A 166 9.39 30.21 -29.82
C ILE A 166 8.82 30.11 -28.39
N ALA A 167 8.70 31.23 -27.68
CA ALA A 167 8.15 31.27 -26.33
C ALA A 167 6.70 30.79 -26.26
N SER A 168 5.86 31.17 -27.23
CA SER A 168 4.48 30.68 -27.31
C SER A 168 4.39 29.19 -27.62
N SER A 169 5.25 28.67 -28.52
CA SER A 169 5.36 27.23 -28.78
C SER A 169 5.75 26.45 -27.52
N LEU A 170 6.73 26.94 -26.75
CA LEU A 170 7.18 26.30 -25.51
C LEU A 170 6.07 26.25 -24.45
N ASN A 171 5.37 27.38 -24.25
CA ASN A 171 4.27 27.46 -23.29
C ASN A 171 3.12 26.50 -23.67
N ASN A 172 2.81 26.36 -24.96
CA ASN A 172 1.81 25.41 -25.42
C ASN A 172 2.22 23.95 -25.16
N GLU A 173 3.48 23.60 -25.43
CA GLU A 173 4.02 22.26 -25.12
C GLU A 173 3.97 21.96 -23.62
N GLU A 174 4.33 22.92 -22.77
CA GLU A 174 4.28 22.78 -21.31
C GLU A 174 2.84 22.61 -20.80
N ASN A 175 1.91 23.42 -21.29
CA ASN A 175 0.50 23.30 -20.94
C ASN A 175 -0.09 21.95 -21.35
N ASN A 176 0.21 21.48 -22.56
CA ASN A 176 -0.23 20.17 -23.04
C ASN A 176 0.33 19.02 -22.17
N ARG A 177 1.61 19.12 -21.77
CA ARG A 177 2.23 18.16 -20.85
C ARG A 177 1.50 18.13 -19.51
N ARG A 178 1.19 19.31 -18.95
CA ARG A 178 0.49 19.43 -17.66
C ARG A 178 -0.92 18.85 -17.71
N ILE A 179 -1.65 19.06 -18.80
CA ILE A 179 -2.99 18.47 -19.01
C ILE A 179 -2.89 16.95 -19.03
N LEU A 180 -1.94 16.39 -19.79
CA LEU A 180 -1.73 14.94 -19.87
C LEU A 180 -1.40 14.33 -18.50
N GLU A 181 -0.55 14.98 -17.71
CA GLU A 181 -0.22 14.53 -16.34
C GLU A 181 -1.46 14.49 -15.43
N LEU A 182 -2.32 15.51 -15.49
CA LEU A 182 -3.55 15.56 -14.72
C LEU A 182 -4.55 14.46 -15.13
N GLU A 183 -4.68 14.19 -16.43
CA GLU A 183 -5.52 13.11 -16.94
C GLU A 183 -5.03 11.74 -16.49
N LEU A 184 -3.71 11.49 -16.56
CA LEU A 184 -3.10 10.25 -16.10
C LEU A 184 -3.33 10.04 -14.59
N LYS A 185 -3.17 11.09 -13.79
CA LYS A 185 -3.43 11.05 -12.35
C LYS A 185 -4.90 10.74 -12.05
N SER A 186 -5.83 11.45 -12.70
CA SER A 186 -7.27 11.23 -12.53
C SER A 186 -7.70 9.81 -12.92
N ASN A 187 -7.19 9.30 -14.04
CA ASN A 187 -7.48 7.94 -14.49
C ASN A 187 -6.90 6.88 -13.54
N LYS A 188 -5.73 7.12 -12.97
CA LYS A 188 -5.14 6.24 -11.96
C LYS A 188 -6.01 6.19 -10.70
N GLU A 189 -6.41 7.34 -10.17
CA GLU A 189 -7.29 7.42 -8.98
C GLU A 189 -8.63 6.72 -9.21
N LYS A 190 -9.23 6.86 -10.40
CA LYS A 190 -10.46 6.13 -10.77
C LYS A 190 -10.28 4.62 -10.76
N LYS A 191 -9.19 4.12 -11.37
CA LYS A 191 -8.88 2.68 -11.39
C LYS A 191 -8.62 2.13 -9.99
N GLU A 192 -7.94 2.88 -9.14
CA GLU A 192 -7.68 2.46 -7.75
C GLU A 192 -8.99 2.30 -6.96
N LYS A 193 -9.93 3.26 -7.09
CA LYS A 193 -11.27 3.17 -6.50
C LYS A 193 -12.07 1.98 -7.05
N GLU A 194 -12.00 1.73 -8.34
CA GLU A 194 -12.69 0.59 -8.97
C GLU A 194 -12.15 -0.75 -8.45
N ILE A 195 -10.82 -0.88 -8.32
CA ILE A 195 -10.17 -2.06 -7.74
C ILE A 195 -10.60 -2.26 -6.28
N GLU A 196 -10.72 -1.18 -5.50
CA GLU A 196 -11.17 -1.26 -4.10
C GLU A 196 -12.62 -1.76 -4.00
N ILE A 197 -13.52 -1.24 -4.82
CA ILE A 197 -14.92 -1.71 -4.88
C ILE A 197 -14.99 -3.19 -5.27
N LEU A 198 -14.24 -3.60 -6.30
CA LEU A 198 -14.21 -5.00 -6.75
C LEU A 198 -13.67 -5.94 -5.67
N LYS A 199 -12.66 -5.52 -4.90
CA LYS A 199 -12.15 -6.29 -3.75
C LYS A 199 -13.21 -6.48 -2.67
N LEU A 200 -13.93 -5.41 -2.30
CA LEU A 200 -15.02 -5.50 -1.32
C LEU A 200 -16.15 -6.42 -1.80
N GLN A 201 -16.52 -6.36 -3.07
CA GLN A 201 -17.50 -7.26 -3.68
C GLN A 201 -17.03 -8.72 -3.65
N ALA A 202 -15.76 -8.97 -3.97
CA ALA A 202 -15.17 -10.32 -3.93
C ALA A 202 -15.18 -10.89 -2.50
N ILE A 203 -14.80 -10.09 -1.49
CA ILE A 203 -14.87 -10.50 -0.07
C ILE A 203 -16.32 -10.81 0.33
N GLY A 204 -17.29 -9.97 -0.07
CA GLY A 204 -18.71 -10.21 0.20
C GLY A 204 -19.23 -11.51 -0.40
N LEU A 205 -18.85 -11.82 -1.64
CA LEU A 205 -19.18 -13.09 -2.29
C LEU A 205 -18.52 -14.29 -1.60
N GLN A 206 -17.25 -14.15 -1.18
CA GLN A 206 -16.54 -15.20 -0.46
C GLN A 206 -17.20 -15.48 0.90
N LEU A 207 -17.58 -14.44 1.65
CA LEU A 207 -18.32 -14.58 2.91
C LEU A 207 -19.68 -15.24 2.71
N LYS A 208 -20.40 -14.89 1.63
CA LYS A 208 -21.67 -15.55 1.27
C LYS A 208 -21.46 -17.03 0.95
N ALA A 209 -20.44 -17.37 0.17
CA ALA A 209 -20.12 -18.75 -0.16
C ALA A 209 -19.73 -19.58 1.08
N LEU A 210 -18.90 -19.02 1.97
CA LEU A 210 -18.49 -19.69 3.21
C LEU A 210 -19.67 -19.88 4.18
N ARG A 211 -20.61 -18.92 4.26
CA ARG A 211 -21.85 -19.09 5.05
C ARG A 211 -22.75 -20.19 4.50
N ALA A 212 -22.86 -20.30 3.17
CA ALA A 212 -23.70 -21.29 2.50
C ALA A 212 -23.14 -22.73 2.58
N GLN A 213 -21.86 -22.91 2.94
CA GLN A 213 -21.32 -24.23 3.25
C GLN A 213 -21.90 -24.74 4.57
N MET A 214 -23.02 -25.47 4.51
CA MET A 214 -23.60 -26.16 5.67
C MET A 214 -22.58 -27.11 6.30
N ASN A 215 -22.61 -27.28 7.63
CA ASN A 215 -21.81 -28.31 8.30
C ASN A 215 -22.37 -29.71 7.95
N PRO A 216 -21.72 -30.49 7.06
CA PRO A 216 -22.26 -31.78 6.61
C PRO A 216 -22.36 -32.78 7.78
N HIS A 217 -21.52 -32.59 8.80
CA HIS A 217 -21.48 -33.43 9.99
C HIS A 217 -22.72 -33.26 10.86
N PHE A 218 -23.27 -32.06 10.98
CA PHE A 218 -24.51 -31.82 11.75
C PHE A 218 -25.70 -32.56 11.12
N VAL A 219 -25.87 -32.42 9.81
CA VAL A 219 -26.93 -33.09 9.06
C VAL A 219 -26.78 -34.61 9.15
N TYR A 220 -25.56 -35.13 8.97
CA TYR A 220 -25.28 -36.56 9.07
C TYR A 220 -25.61 -37.12 10.47
N ASN A 221 -25.21 -36.42 11.54
CA ASN A 221 -25.46 -36.85 12.91
C ASN A 221 -26.94 -36.86 13.26
N ALA A 222 -27.70 -35.88 12.78
CA ALA A 222 -29.14 -35.84 12.99
C ALA A 222 -29.87 -36.97 12.27
N LEU A 223 -29.49 -37.26 11.02
CA LEU A 223 -30.06 -38.37 10.25
C LEU A 223 -29.77 -39.73 10.91
N ASN A 224 -28.55 -39.94 11.42
CA ASN A 224 -28.21 -41.16 12.18
C ASN A 224 -29.02 -41.27 13.48
N GLY A 225 -29.26 -40.15 14.17
CA GLY A 225 -30.13 -40.11 15.34
C GLY A 225 -31.56 -40.57 15.01
N ILE A 226 -32.13 -40.05 13.93
CA ILE A 226 -33.45 -40.44 13.42
C ILE A 226 -33.49 -41.93 13.09
N GLN A 227 -32.49 -42.41 12.34
CA GLN A 227 -32.38 -43.82 11.98
C GLN A 227 -32.38 -44.72 13.22
N ASN A 228 -31.63 -44.36 14.27
CA ASN A 228 -31.58 -45.12 15.52
C ASN A 228 -32.93 -45.16 16.24
N PHE A 229 -33.71 -44.07 16.25
CA PHE A 229 -35.05 -44.07 16.85
C PHE A 229 -36.02 -44.99 16.09
N ILE A 230 -35.99 -44.94 14.77
CA ILE A 230 -36.80 -45.81 13.90
C ILE A 230 -36.42 -47.28 14.11
N SER A 231 -35.13 -47.61 14.10
CA SER A 231 -34.63 -48.97 14.33
C SER A 231 -34.93 -49.49 15.75
N SER A 232 -35.07 -48.60 16.73
CA SER A 232 -35.44 -48.94 18.11
C SER A 232 -36.95 -48.97 18.36
N ASN A 233 -37.78 -48.89 17.30
CA ASN A 233 -39.24 -48.86 17.37
C ASN A 233 -39.82 -47.68 18.19
N ARG A 234 -39.07 -46.58 18.34
CA ARG A 234 -39.44 -45.36 19.06
C ARG A 234 -39.93 -44.29 18.09
N ASN A 235 -41.03 -44.61 17.39
CA ASN A 235 -41.51 -43.83 16.25
C ASN A 235 -42.04 -42.43 16.65
N ILE A 236 -42.63 -42.30 17.85
CA ILE A 236 -43.15 -41.01 18.33
C ILE A 236 -42.00 -40.05 18.61
N GLU A 237 -40.93 -40.53 19.24
CA GLU A 237 -39.70 -39.79 19.50
C GLU A 237 -38.97 -39.43 18.20
N ALA A 238 -38.95 -40.33 17.21
CA ALA A 238 -38.41 -40.05 15.88
C ALA A 238 -39.13 -38.88 15.20
N VAL A 239 -40.47 -38.85 15.22
CA VAL A 239 -41.27 -37.77 14.63
C VAL A 239 -41.04 -36.44 15.35
N LYS A 240 -40.99 -36.44 16.69
CA LYS A 240 -40.68 -35.24 17.48
C LYS A 240 -39.27 -34.72 17.17
N TYR A 241 -38.28 -35.61 17.07
CA TYR A 241 -36.91 -35.26 16.68
C TYR A 241 -36.88 -34.63 15.29
N LEU A 242 -37.54 -35.24 14.30
CA LEU A 242 -37.59 -34.74 12.94
C LEU A 242 -38.17 -33.33 12.85
N ALA A 243 -39.25 -33.05 13.60
CA ALA A 243 -39.85 -31.72 13.65
C ALA A 243 -38.91 -30.67 14.26
N LYS A 244 -38.29 -30.96 15.41
CA LYS A 244 -37.31 -30.06 16.05
C LYS A 244 -36.07 -29.86 15.16
N PHE A 245 -35.59 -30.91 14.50
CA PHE A 245 -34.47 -30.85 13.57
C PHE A 245 -34.81 -30.03 12.32
N ALA A 246 -36.00 -30.20 11.74
CA ALA A 246 -36.43 -29.39 10.59
C ALA A 246 -36.52 -27.89 10.94
N LYS A 247 -36.93 -27.55 12.16
CA LYS A 247 -36.89 -26.15 12.65
C LYS A 247 -35.45 -25.63 12.72
N LEU A 248 -34.53 -26.38 13.32
CA LEU A 248 -33.12 -26.00 13.41
C LEU A 248 -32.46 -25.84 12.03
N MET A 249 -32.78 -26.73 11.09
CA MET A 249 -32.29 -26.63 9.71
C MET A 249 -32.79 -25.38 9.01
N ARG A 250 -34.07 -25.03 9.21
CA ARG A 250 -34.63 -23.80 8.65
C ARG A 250 -33.94 -22.56 9.24
N GLN A 251 -33.79 -22.50 10.57
CA GLN A 251 -33.08 -21.40 11.23
C GLN A 251 -31.63 -21.31 10.76
N SER A 252 -30.92 -22.44 10.60
CA SER A 252 -29.56 -22.47 10.09
C SER A 252 -29.45 -21.93 8.67
N LEU A 253 -30.41 -22.23 7.79
CA LEU A 253 -30.45 -21.71 6.42
C LEU A 253 -30.74 -20.20 6.44
N GLU A 254 -31.75 -19.77 7.18
CA GLU A 254 -32.12 -18.36 7.33
C GLU A 254 -30.94 -17.52 7.86
N TYR A 255 -30.21 -18.03 8.87
CA TYR A 255 -29.06 -17.35 9.45
C TYR A 255 -27.82 -17.39 8.56
N SER A 256 -27.69 -18.38 7.67
CA SER A 256 -26.63 -18.41 6.66
C SER A 256 -26.80 -17.34 5.58
N ASP A 257 -28.04 -16.91 5.30
CA ASP A 257 -28.32 -15.89 4.29
C ASP A 257 -28.07 -14.46 4.81
N VAL A 258 -28.24 -14.21 6.11
CA VAL A 258 -27.99 -12.90 6.72
C VAL A 258 -26.58 -12.77 7.28
N GLU A 259 -25.99 -11.56 7.24
CA GLU A 259 -24.59 -11.34 7.67
C GLU A 259 -24.45 -11.35 9.20
N ARG A 260 -25.51 -10.95 9.89
CA ARG A 260 -25.57 -10.75 11.33
C ARG A 260 -26.97 -11.05 11.85
N ILE A 261 -27.03 -11.53 13.08
CA ILE A 261 -28.25 -11.78 13.84
C ILE A 261 -28.13 -11.14 15.21
N SER A 262 -29.25 -10.91 15.90
CA SER A 262 -29.17 -10.44 17.29
C SER A 262 -28.55 -11.53 18.18
N LEU A 263 -27.92 -11.11 19.26
CA LEU A 263 -27.40 -12.04 20.26
C LEU A 263 -28.53 -12.88 20.87
N ASP A 264 -29.73 -12.32 21.02
CA ASP A 264 -30.92 -13.08 21.43
C ASP A 264 -31.27 -14.22 20.45
N GLN A 265 -31.24 -13.96 19.15
CA GLN A 265 -31.47 -14.99 18.11
C GLN A 265 -30.41 -16.09 18.15
N GLU A 266 -29.13 -15.73 18.32
CA GLU A 266 -28.05 -16.71 18.48
C GLU A 266 -28.29 -17.57 19.73
N ILE A 267 -28.65 -16.95 20.85
CA ILE A 267 -28.90 -17.66 22.11
C ILE A 267 -30.10 -18.60 21.98
N GLU A 268 -31.21 -18.16 21.37
CA GLU A 268 -32.37 -19.03 21.12
C GLU A 268 -31.98 -20.24 20.26
N PHE A 269 -31.20 -20.00 19.21
CA PHE A 269 -30.69 -21.07 18.35
C PHE A 269 -29.81 -22.06 19.10
N LEU A 270 -28.85 -21.58 19.90
CA LEU A 270 -27.98 -22.43 20.71
C LEU A 270 -28.76 -23.24 21.75
N LYS A 271 -29.79 -22.65 22.39
CA LYS A 271 -30.70 -23.38 23.31
C LYS A 271 -31.44 -24.49 22.59
N ASN A 272 -32.12 -24.17 21.49
CA ASN A 272 -32.84 -25.16 20.68
C ASN A 272 -31.90 -26.29 20.22
N TYR A 273 -30.69 -25.94 19.81
CA TYR A 273 -29.65 -26.87 19.38
C TYR A 273 -29.23 -27.82 20.52
N LEU A 274 -28.93 -27.26 21.69
CA LEU A 274 -28.48 -28.00 22.87
C LEU A 274 -29.58 -28.89 23.43
N ASP A 275 -30.83 -28.41 23.50
CA ASP A 275 -31.98 -29.17 24.00
C ASP A 275 -32.27 -30.40 23.12
N VAL A 276 -32.27 -30.23 21.79
CA VAL A 276 -32.46 -31.34 20.85
C VAL A 276 -31.38 -32.40 21.03
N ASN A 277 -30.12 -32.00 21.17
CA ASN A 277 -29.02 -32.95 21.37
C ASN A 277 -29.08 -33.61 22.76
N LYS A 278 -29.39 -32.84 23.81
CA LYS A 278 -29.48 -33.32 25.19
C LYS A 278 -30.53 -34.40 25.35
N GLU A 279 -31.76 -34.11 24.94
CA GLU A 279 -32.89 -35.03 25.11
C GLU A 279 -32.74 -36.29 24.25
N LEU A 280 -32.36 -36.12 22.99
CA LEU A 280 -32.61 -37.14 21.97
C LEU A 280 -31.34 -37.86 21.51
N ARG A 281 -30.17 -37.22 21.60
CA ARG A 281 -28.89 -37.83 21.21
C ARG A 281 -28.09 -38.33 22.41
N TYR A 282 -28.03 -37.52 23.47
CA TYR A 282 -27.19 -37.79 24.64
C TYR A 282 -27.97 -38.26 25.86
N GLN A 283 -29.28 -38.50 25.75
CA GLN A 283 -30.11 -39.09 26.82
C GLN A 283 -29.93 -38.41 28.19
N ASN A 284 -29.86 -37.07 28.20
CA ASN A 284 -29.64 -36.24 29.38
C ASN A 284 -28.28 -36.44 30.11
N ARG A 285 -27.26 -37.01 29.44
CA ARG A 285 -25.92 -37.24 30.03
C ARG A 285 -25.08 -35.98 30.23
N PHE A 286 -25.57 -34.81 29.81
CA PHE A 286 -24.91 -33.53 30.05
C PHE A 286 -25.89 -32.43 30.43
N ASN A 287 -25.39 -31.41 31.12
CA ASN A 287 -26.09 -30.16 31.42
C ASN A 287 -25.39 -28.98 30.76
N TYR A 288 -26.13 -27.90 30.52
CA TYR A 288 -25.55 -26.68 29.98
C TYR A 288 -26.08 -25.44 30.68
N GLN A 289 -25.31 -24.36 30.61
CA GLN A 289 -25.70 -23.03 31.08
C GLN A 289 -25.25 -21.97 30.07
N ILE A 290 -26.12 -21.00 29.78
CA ILE A 290 -25.77 -19.80 29.02
C ILE A 290 -25.83 -18.61 29.96
N LYS A 291 -24.74 -17.86 30.06
CA LYS A 291 -24.59 -16.67 30.91
C LYS A 291 -24.34 -15.45 30.03
N ILE A 292 -24.97 -14.34 30.39
CA ILE A 292 -24.85 -13.07 29.68
C ILE A 292 -24.49 -12.01 30.73
N ASP A 293 -23.54 -11.16 30.40
CA ASP A 293 -23.22 -9.96 31.17
C ASP A 293 -24.47 -9.08 31.33
N SER A 294 -24.72 -8.56 32.53
CA SER A 294 -25.88 -7.71 32.83
C SER A 294 -25.91 -6.42 32.03
N ASN A 295 -24.76 -5.98 31.52
CA ASN A 295 -24.64 -4.78 30.70
C ASN A 295 -24.86 -5.04 29.21
N LEU A 296 -25.06 -6.29 28.79
CA LEU A 296 -25.41 -6.63 27.42
C LEU A 296 -26.94 -6.68 27.27
N GLU A 297 -27.44 -5.97 26.27
CA GLU A 297 -28.83 -6.07 25.82
C GLU A 297 -28.89 -6.98 24.58
N PRO A 298 -29.28 -8.27 24.71
CA PRO A 298 -29.17 -9.25 23.63
C PRO A 298 -30.02 -8.92 22.40
N GLU A 299 -31.13 -8.22 22.58
CA GLU A 299 -32.06 -7.82 21.51
C GLU A 299 -31.49 -6.72 20.62
N PHE A 300 -30.57 -5.90 21.15
CA PHE A 300 -29.96 -4.77 20.46
C PHE A 300 -28.50 -5.00 20.05
N THR A 301 -27.88 -6.07 20.57
CA THR A 301 -26.51 -6.46 20.23
C THR A 301 -26.52 -7.37 19.00
N PHE A 302 -25.94 -6.97 17.88
CA PHE A 302 -25.82 -7.83 16.69
C PHE A 302 -24.41 -8.40 16.54
N ILE A 303 -24.32 -9.69 16.22
CA ILE A 303 -23.07 -10.42 16.01
C ILE A 303 -23.09 -11.13 14.64
N PRO A 304 -21.93 -11.50 14.08
CA PRO A 304 -21.89 -12.28 12.85
C PRO A 304 -22.58 -13.63 13.02
N SER A 305 -23.45 -13.99 12.08
CA SER A 305 -24.23 -15.23 12.16
C SER A 305 -23.35 -16.48 12.04
N MET A 306 -23.79 -17.58 12.67
CA MET A 306 -23.21 -18.93 12.45
C MET A 306 -21.71 -19.04 12.78
N ILE A 307 -21.22 -18.29 13.78
CA ILE A 307 -19.80 -18.37 14.23
C ILE A 307 -19.64 -19.29 15.43
N ILE A 308 -20.57 -19.25 16.40
CA ILE A 308 -20.41 -19.91 17.71
C ILE A 308 -20.76 -21.40 17.62
N GLN A 309 -21.79 -21.74 16.84
CA GLN A 309 -22.29 -23.11 16.68
C GLN A 309 -21.17 -24.15 16.45
N PRO A 310 -20.21 -24.00 15.50
CA PRO A 310 -19.21 -25.04 15.25
C PRO A 310 -18.33 -25.37 16.47
N TYR A 311 -18.12 -24.41 17.37
CA TYR A 311 -17.35 -24.64 18.59
C TYR A 311 -18.19 -25.33 19.67
N VAL A 312 -19.49 -24.99 19.76
CA VAL A 312 -20.45 -25.71 20.61
C VAL A 312 -20.60 -27.17 20.13
N GLU A 313 -20.64 -27.38 18.82
CA GLU A 313 -20.65 -28.72 18.21
C GLU A 313 -19.42 -29.54 18.59
N ASN A 314 -18.24 -28.93 18.52
CA ASN A 314 -17.00 -29.58 18.93
C ASN A 314 -17.01 -29.95 20.41
N ALA A 315 -17.52 -29.07 21.28
CA ALA A 315 -17.65 -29.36 22.71
C ALA A 315 -18.54 -30.59 22.97
N LEU A 316 -19.68 -30.70 22.30
CA LEU A 316 -20.57 -31.86 22.43
C LEU A 316 -19.94 -33.14 21.85
N GLU A 317 -19.47 -33.09 20.61
CA GLU A 317 -19.01 -34.28 19.87
C GLU A 317 -17.70 -34.85 20.42
N HIS A 318 -16.76 -33.97 20.76
CA HIS A 318 -15.41 -34.36 21.14
C HIS A 318 -15.20 -34.29 22.65
N GLY A 319 -15.81 -33.31 23.32
CA GLY A 319 -15.71 -33.17 24.77
C GLY A 319 -16.61 -34.16 25.50
N LEU A 320 -17.91 -34.04 25.29
CA LEU A 320 -18.92 -34.64 26.18
C LEU A 320 -19.44 -36.02 25.75
N ARG A 321 -19.20 -36.45 24.50
CA ARG A 321 -19.79 -37.69 23.94
C ARG A 321 -19.54 -38.97 24.76
N SER A 322 -18.41 -39.05 25.44
CA SER A 322 -17.97 -40.26 26.17
C SER A 322 -17.98 -40.09 27.69
N ILE A 323 -18.61 -39.03 28.20
CA ILE A 323 -18.64 -38.69 29.63
C ILE A 323 -20.08 -38.79 30.16
N ASP A 324 -20.21 -39.24 31.40
CA ASP A 324 -21.43 -39.11 32.20
C ASP A 324 -21.34 -37.86 33.08
N ASN A 325 -22.42 -37.06 33.13
CA ASN A 325 -22.47 -35.75 33.79
C ASN A 325 -21.57 -34.69 33.13
N GLY A 326 -21.61 -34.62 31.80
CA GLY A 326 -20.96 -33.54 31.07
C GLY A 326 -21.53 -32.17 31.44
N GLU A 327 -20.70 -31.13 31.40
CA GLU A 327 -21.08 -29.74 31.62
C GLU A 327 -20.56 -28.86 30.49
N LEU A 328 -21.43 -27.99 30.00
CA LEU A 328 -21.10 -26.97 29.00
C LEU A 328 -21.55 -25.60 29.48
N ILE A 329 -20.64 -24.63 29.54
CA ILE A 329 -20.95 -23.25 29.92
C ILE A 329 -20.63 -22.34 28.75
N ILE A 330 -21.60 -21.55 28.32
CA ILE A 330 -21.43 -20.51 27.30
C ILE A 330 -21.57 -19.15 28.00
N ILE A 331 -20.60 -18.27 27.85
CA ILE A 331 -20.57 -16.96 28.54
C ILE A 331 -20.35 -15.85 27.51
N PHE A 332 -21.22 -14.84 27.54
CA PHE A 332 -21.10 -13.63 26.74
C PHE A 332 -20.76 -12.43 27.62
N ASN A 333 -19.57 -11.85 27.41
CA ASN A 333 -19.06 -10.71 28.16
C ASN A 333 -18.73 -9.54 27.23
N ILE A 334 -18.88 -8.31 27.72
CA ILE A 334 -18.37 -7.13 27.01
C ILE A 334 -16.84 -7.17 27.04
N CYS A 335 -16.20 -6.96 25.90
CA CYS A 335 -14.74 -6.89 25.80
C CYS A 335 -14.26 -5.47 25.46
N SER A 336 -14.99 -4.76 24.60
CA SER A 336 -14.79 -3.34 24.26
C SER A 336 -16.10 -2.73 23.77
N GLU A 337 -16.13 -1.43 23.45
CA GLU A 337 -17.30 -0.76 22.88
C GLU A 337 -17.83 -1.46 21.62
N ASN A 338 -16.95 -2.04 20.80
CA ASN A 338 -17.30 -2.63 19.51
C ASN A 338 -17.10 -4.16 19.45
N SER A 339 -16.93 -4.82 20.61
CA SER A 339 -16.71 -6.27 20.61
C SER A 339 -17.17 -6.95 21.90
N ILE A 340 -17.73 -8.16 21.76
CA ILE A 340 -17.98 -9.06 22.87
C ILE A 340 -17.02 -10.24 22.85
N LYS A 341 -16.84 -10.86 24.02
CA LYS A 341 -16.13 -12.13 24.19
C LYS A 341 -17.15 -13.23 24.48
N CYS A 342 -17.20 -14.23 23.61
CA CYS A 342 -17.93 -15.48 23.82
C CYS A 342 -16.95 -16.54 24.32
N ILE A 343 -17.25 -17.16 25.46
CA ILE A 343 -16.47 -18.26 26.03
C ILE A 343 -17.32 -19.52 25.99
N ILE A 344 -16.77 -20.61 25.48
CA ILE A 344 -17.39 -21.94 25.44
C ILE A 344 -16.49 -22.86 26.25
N ASP A 345 -16.99 -23.35 27.38
CA ASP A 345 -16.21 -24.07 28.38
C ASP A 345 -16.86 -25.42 28.67
N ASP A 346 -16.18 -26.51 28.32
CA ASP A 346 -16.64 -27.89 28.54
C ASP A 346 -15.77 -28.64 29.55
N ASN A 347 -16.32 -29.64 30.24
CA ASN A 347 -15.57 -30.55 31.13
C ASN A 347 -15.19 -31.89 30.44
N GLY A 348 -14.97 -31.84 29.13
CA GLY A 348 -14.71 -32.98 28.26
C GLY A 348 -13.41 -33.75 28.52
N ILE A 349 -13.19 -34.79 27.71
CA ILE A 349 -12.04 -35.70 27.87
C ILE A 349 -10.69 -35.11 27.42
N GLY A 350 -10.69 -33.89 26.90
CA GLY A 350 -9.52 -33.19 26.34
C GLY A 350 -9.15 -33.60 24.91
N ARG A 351 -8.55 -32.66 24.17
CA ARG A 351 -8.30 -32.81 22.72
C ARG A 351 -7.27 -33.87 22.37
N GLU A 352 -6.23 -34.08 23.19
CA GLU A 352 -5.22 -35.12 22.94
C GLU A 352 -5.80 -36.54 23.01
N LYS A 353 -6.69 -36.78 23.97
CA LYS A 353 -7.34 -38.08 24.14
C LYS A 353 -8.30 -38.36 22.98
N VAL A 354 -8.99 -37.33 22.49
CA VAL A 354 -9.80 -37.40 21.27
C VAL A 354 -8.95 -37.77 20.07
N LYS A 355 -7.81 -37.10 19.83
CA LYS A 355 -6.91 -37.41 18.70
C LYS A 355 -6.45 -38.88 18.73
N LYS A 356 -6.00 -39.37 19.89
CA LYS A 356 -5.56 -40.77 20.07
C LYS A 356 -6.68 -41.80 19.85
N MET A 357 -7.94 -41.44 20.15
CA MET A 357 -9.09 -42.31 19.85
C MET A 357 -9.44 -42.32 18.37
N GLN A 358 -9.23 -41.21 17.66
CA GLN A 358 -9.50 -41.08 16.23
C GLN A 358 -8.46 -41.81 15.37
N GLU A 359 -7.19 -41.80 15.78
CA GLU A 359 -6.11 -42.56 15.14
C GLU A 359 -6.34 -44.09 15.19
N LYS A 360 -7.14 -44.58 16.15
CA LYS A 360 -7.48 -46.01 16.29
C LYS A 360 -8.68 -46.45 15.45
N TRP A 361 -9.46 -45.52 14.91
CA TRP A 361 -10.64 -45.81 14.11
C TRP A 361 -10.35 -45.45 12.64
N ASP A 362 -9.99 -46.45 11.85
CA ASP A 362 -9.57 -46.34 10.44
C ASP A 362 -10.72 -45.96 9.47
N TYR A 363 -11.74 -45.26 9.96
CA TYR A 363 -12.94 -44.89 9.21
C TYR A 363 -13.13 -43.36 9.27
N HIS A 364 -12.84 -42.72 8.13
CA HIS A 364 -12.98 -41.28 7.81
C HIS A 364 -11.93 -40.31 8.36
N GLN A 365 -10.76 -40.27 7.73
CA GLN A 365 -9.77 -39.19 7.91
C GLN A 365 -10.18 -37.84 7.28
N ASP A 366 -11.21 -37.78 6.41
CA ASP A 366 -11.46 -36.60 5.55
C ASP A 366 -12.47 -35.55 6.08
N HIS A 367 -13.18 -35.82 7.19
CA HIS A 367 -14.36 -35.01 7.55
C HIS A 367 -14.27 -34.14 8.82
N LYS A 368 -13.13 -34.13 9.55
CA LYS A 368 -13.17 -33.77 10.97
C LYS A 368 -12.84 -32.34 11.41
N SER A 369 -12.63 -31.38 10.51
CA SER A 369 -12.40 -29.98 10.96
C SER A 369 -12.89 -28.89 10.00
N ARG A 370 -13.65 -29.22 8.95
CA ARG A 370 -14.06 -28.25 7.93
C ARG A 370 -14.91 -27.12 8.51
N GLY A 371 -15.82 -27.41 9.45
CA GLY A 371 -16.68 -26.39 10.07
C GLY A 371 -15.88 -25.30 10.81
N THR A 372 -14.90 -25.70 11.62
CA THR A 372 -14.04 -24.74 12.35
C THR A 372 -13.13 -23.96 11.40
N GLN A 373 -12.55 -24.62 10.38
CA GLN A 373 -11.73 -23.94 9.36
C GLN A 373 -12.53 -22.89 8.57
N ILE A 374 -13.78 -23.21 8.19
CA ILE A 374 -14.68 -22.26 7.52
C ILE A 374 -14.94 -21.06 8.43
N THR A 375 -15.21 -21.29 9.72
CA THR A 375 -15.45 -20.21 10.68
C THR A 375 -14.21 -19.36 10.94
N GLU A 376 -13.03 -19.96 11.04
CA GLU A 376 -11.75 -19.24 11.15
C GLU A 376 -11.50 -18.35 9.91
N GLN A 377 -11.69 -18.90 8.70
CA GLN A 377 -11.57 -18.14 7.45
C GLN A 377 -12.58 -16.97 7.41
N ARG A 378 -13.81 -17.18 7.86
CA ARG A 378 -14.82 -16.12 7.95
C ARG A 378 -14.41 -15.04 8.93
N LEU A 379 -13.88 -15.40 10.10
CA LEU A 379 -13.39 -14.43 11.08
C LEU A 379 -12.24 -13.59 10.52
N ILE A 380 -11.30 -14.19 9.78
CA ILE A 380 -10.22 -13.46 9.09
C ILE A 380 -10.77 -12.47 8.05
N LEU A 381 -11.78 -12.86 7.27
CA LEU A 381 -12.38 -11.94 6.30
C LEU A 381 -13.16 -10.80 6.98
N LEU A 382 -13.77 -11.07 8.13
CA LEU A 382 -14.48 -10.05 8.92
C LEU A 382 -13.53 -9.04 9.58
N THR A 383 -12.33 -9.45 10.03
CA THR A 383 -11.32 -8.49 10.55
C THR A 383 -10.88 -7.52 9.46
N GLN A 384 -10.67 -8.02 8.23
CA GLN A 384 -10.26 -7.21 7.08
C GLN A 384 -11.30 -6.14 6.72
N LEU A 385 -12.60 -6.45 6.87
CA LEU A 385 -13.68 -5.50 6.59
C LEU A 385 -13.89 -4.47 7.72
N ASN A 386 -13.83 -4.92 8.98
CA ASN A 386 -14.27 -4.11 10.11
C ASN A 386 -13.14 -3.45 10.92
N LYS A 387 -11.88 -3.74 10.59
CA LYS A 387 -10.69 -3.24 11.32
C LYS A 387 -10.70 -3.57 12.83
N THR A 388 -11.47 -4.57 13.24
CA THR A 388 -11.50 -5.09 14.61
C THR A 388 -10.56 -6.27 14.72
N GLU A 389 -9.76 -6.33 15.79
CA GLU A 389 -9.02 -7.53 16.14
C GLU A 389 -9.99 -8.63 16.54
N LEU A 390 -10.03 -9.72 15.77
CA LEU A 390 -10.74 -10.94 16.13
C LEU A 390 -9.69 -11.97 16.55
N ASP A 391 -9.83 -12.44 17.77
CA ASP A 391 -8.93 -13.41 18.38
C ASP A 391 -9.72 -14.67 18.76
N ILE A 392 -9.09 -15.82 18.55
CA ILE A 392 -9.62 -17.14 18.87
C ILE A 392 -8.57 -17.84 19.72
N LYS A 393 -8.91 -18.12 20.97
CA LYS A 393 -8.04 -18.88 21.88
C LYS A 393 -8.69 -20.21 22.21
N ILE A 394 -7.96 -21.30 21.96
CA ILE A 394 -8.35 -22.63 22.37
C ILE A 394 -7.41 -23.06 23.50
N ILE A 395 -7.97 -23.29 24.68
CA ILE A 395 -7.25 -23.59 25.92
C ILE A 395 -7.64 -24.99 26.37
N ASP A 396 -6.67 -25.90 26.41
CA ASP A 396 -6.85 -27.23 26.99
C ASP A 396 -6.76 -27.12 28.53
N LYS A 397 -7.73 -27.69 29.25
CA LYS A 397 -7.78 -27.66 30.71
C LYS A 397 -7.24 -28.97 31.28
N TYR A 398 -6.49 -28.86 32.37
CA TYR A 398 -5.93 -29.99 33.11
C TYR A 398 -6.26 -29.88 34.59
N ASP A 399 -6.45 -31.02 35.25
CA ASP A 399 -6.64 -31.09 36.70
C ASP A 399 -5.32 -30.99 37.47
N SER A 400 -5.39 -30.98 38.80
CA SER A 400 -4.22 -30.95 39.69
C SER A 400 -3.25 -32.14 39.52
N LYS A 401 -3.67 -33.20 38.83
CA LYS A 401 -2.88 -34.41 38.53
C LYS A 401 -2.43 -34.45 37.07
N ASN A 402 -2.59 -33.35 36.33
CA ASN A 402 -2.25 -33.19 34.91
C ASN A 402 -3.06 -34.10 33.97
N TYR A 403 -4.25 -34.53 34.37
CA TYR A 403 -5.22 -35.17 33.48
C TYR A 403 -6.08 -34.13 32.80
N ALA A 404 -6.32 -34.30 31.50
CA ALA A 404 -7.20 -33.41 30.77
C ALA A 404 -8.63 -33.46 31.34
N ASN A 405 -9.20 -32.29 31.63
CA ASN A 405 -10.52 -32.12 32.24
C ASN A 405 -11.40 -31.12 31.48
N GLY A 406 -11.12 -30.92 30.19
CA GLY A 406 -12.00 -30.23 29.25
C GLY A 406 -11.28 -29.25 28.34
N THR A 407 -12.08 -28.50 27.59
CA THR A 407 -11.59 -27.47 26.66
C THR A 407 -12.32 -26.16 26.91
N ARG A 408 -11.60 -25.04 26.76
CA ARG A 408 -12.18 -23.70 26.76
C ARG A 408 -11.83 -23.00 25.47
N VAL A 409 -12.84 -22.55 24.74
CA VAL A 409 -12.69 -21.73 23.54
C VAL A 409 -13.14 -20.31 23.85
N GLU A 410 -12.30 -19.34 23.54
CA GLU A 410 -12.60 -17.92 23.67
C GLU A 410 -12.63 -17.29 22.28
N LEU A 411 -13.77 -16.69 21.93
CA LEU A 411 -14.02 -16.02 20.66
C LEU A 411 -14.25 -14.54 20.93
N GLN A 412 -13.46 -13.68 20.33
CA GLN A 412 -13.77 -12.25 20.26
C GLN A 412 -14.62 -12.00 19.00
N LEU A 413 -15.79 -11.40 19.17
CA LEU A 413 -16.76 -11.14 18.11
C LEU A 413 -17.01 -9.64 17.99
N PRO A 414 -17.11 -9.10 16.76
CA PRO A 414 -17.44 -7.70 16.57
C PRO A 414 -18.94 -7.49 16.85
N VAL A 415 -19.27 -6.35 17.46
CA VAL A 415 -20.64 -5.91 17.67
C VAL A 415 -21.02 -4.92 16.58
N PHE A 416 -22.25 -5.03 16.09
CA PHE A 416 -22.80 -4.09 15.14
C PHE A 416 -24.07 -3.44 15.67
N ASP A 417 -24.28 -2.17 15.32
CA ASP A 417 -25.56 -1.50 15.52
C ASP A 417 -26.63 -2.07 14.60
N LYS A 418 -27.89 -2.04 15.05
CA LYS A 418 -29.07 -2.32 14.23
C LYS A 418 -29.05 -1.38 13.01
N LYS A 419 -28.94 -1.92 11.79
CA LYS A 419 -29.23 -1.14 10.57
C LYS A 419 -30.70 -1.28 10.30
#